data_AF-A0A5K0YYA9-F1
#
_entry.id   AF-A0A5K0YYA9-F1
#
_cell.length_a   1.000
_cell.length_b   1.000
_cell.length_c   1.000
_cell.angle_alpha   90.00
_cell.angle_beta   90.00
_cell.angle_gamma   90.00
#
_symmetry.space_group_name_H-M   'P 1'
#
loop_
_entity.id
_entity.type
_entity.pdbx_description
1 polymer ?
#
loop_
_entity_poly.entity_id
_entity_poly.type
_entity_poly.pdbx_seq_one_letter_code
_entity_poly.pdbx_strand_id
1 'polypeptide(L)' 'EALRALWSAAFPDEELRDLISEQWKQMGWQGKDPSTDF' A
#
# COMPACT_ATOMS: atom_id res chain seq x y z
N GLU A 1 4.84 -9.92 2.59
CA GLU A 1 3.50 -10.44 2.95
C GLU A 1 2.60 -9.45 3.67
N ALA A 2 2.94 -8.92 4.85
CA ALA A 2 2.04 -8.08 5.64
C ALA A 2 1.47 -6.86 4.88
N LEU A 3 2.31 -6.14 4.13
CA LEU A 3 1.88 -5.00 3.32
C LEU A 3 0.94 -5.41 2.18
N ARG A 4 1.22 -6.52 1.48
CA ARG A 4 0.32 -7.03 0.43
C ARG A 4 -1.04 -7.46 1.02
N ALA A 5 -1.04 -8.09 2.19
CA ALA A 5 -2.26 -8.46 2.89
C ALA A 5 -3.06 -7.24 3.36
N LEU A 6 -2.38 -6.21 3.89
CA LEU A 6 -3.00 -4.95 4.29
C LEU A 6 -3.62 -4.24 3.08
N TRP A 7 -2.89 -4.17 1.96
CA TRP A 7 -3.40 -3.59 0.73
C TRP A 7 -4.64 -4.36 0.24
N SER A 8 -4.56 -5.68 0.14
CA SER A 8 -5.69 -6.50 -0.29
C SER A 8 -6.90 -6.41 0.65
N ALA A 9 -6.69 -6.14 1.94
CA ALA A 9 -7.77 -5.90 2.90
C ALA A 9 -8.39 -4.51 2.76
N ALA A 10 -7.60 -3.49 2.40
CA ALA A 10 -8.07 -2.13 2.20
C ALA A 10 -8.71 -1.90 0.81
N PHE A 11 -8.12 -2.47 -0.23
CA PHE A 11 -8.55 -2.41 -1.63
C PHE A 11 -8.57 -3.82 -2.24
N PRO A 12 -9.62 -4.60 -1.98
CA PRO A 12 -9.76 -5.92 -2.58
C PRO A 12 -9.94 -5.86 -4.11
N ASP A 13 -10.47 -4.75 -4.63
CA ASP A 13 -10.70 -4.53 -6.05
C ASP A 13 -9.50 -3.92 -6.79
N GLU A 14 -8.45 -3.50 -6.07
CA GLU A 14 -7.27 -2.87 -6.65
C GLU A 14 -6.02 -3.71 -6.39
N GLU A 15 -5.39 -4.21 -7.44
CA GLU A 15 -4.15 -4.96 -7.31
C GLU A 15 -2.97 -4.04 -6.96
N LEU A 16 -2.22 -4.40 -5.92
CA LEU A 16 -0.99 -3.71 -5.57
C LEU A 16 0.08 -4.00 -6.63
N ARG A 17 0.42 -3.00 -7.43
CA ARG A 17 1.40 -3.14 -8.51
C ARG A 17 2.80 -3.37 -7.95
N ASP A 18 3.19 -2.51 -7.01
CA ASP A 18 4.47 -2.55 -6.35
C ASP A 18 4.33 -2.16 -4.89
N LEU A 19 5.20 -2.73 -4.04
CA LEU A 19 5.28 -2.34 -2.64
C LEU A 19 5.63 -0.85 -2.49
N ILE A 20 6.44 -0.31 -3.40
CA ILE A 20 6.79 1.11 -3.43
C ILE A 20 6.03 1.78 -4.56
N SER A 21 4.86 2.35 -4.28
CA SER A 21 4.01 2.99 -5.27
C SER A 21 3.21 4.16 -4.67
N GLU A 22 2.75 5.06 -5.52
CA GLU A 22 1.88 6.17 -5.11
C GLU A 22 0.51 5.68 -4.63
N GLN A 23 0.18 4.39 -4.80
CA GLN A 23 -1.10 3.82 -4.38
C GLN A 23 -1.30 3.96 -2.86
N TRP A 24 -0.22 3.88 -2.07
CA TRP A 24 -0.27 4.09 -0.62
C TRP A 24 -0.73 5.49 -0.21
N LYS A 25 -0.51 6.51 -1.05
CA LYS A 25 -1.03 7.85 -0.78
C LYS A 25 -2.55 7.91 -0.82
N GLN A 26 -3.21 7.00 -1.56
CA GLN A 26 -4.67 6.89 -1.55
C GLN A 26 -5.20 6.42 -0.19
N MET A 27 -4.40 5.64 0.54
CA MET A 27 -4.65 5.30 1.95
C MET A 27 -4.34 6.43 2.93
N GLY A 28 -3.78 7.54 2.46
CA GLY A 28 -3.30 8.64 3.29
C GLY A 28 -1.88 8.47 3.82
N TRP A 29 -1.08 7.57 3.24
CA TRP A 29 0.32 7.39 3.63
C TRP A 29 1.17 8.52 3.08
N GLN A 30 2.20 8.92 3.82
CA GLN A 30 3.01 10.08 3.44
C GLN A 30 3.96 9.74 2.29
N GLY A 31 4.50 8.52 2.30
CA GLY A 31 5.42 8.02 1.29
C GLY A 31 4.76 7.17 0.20
N LYS A 32 5.52 6.97 -0.88
CA LYS A 32 5.29 5.84 -1.80
C LYS A 32 5.75 4.51 -1.22
N ASP A 33 6.58 4.57 -0.19
CA ASP A 33 7.14 3.40 0.47
C ASP A 33 6.47 3.20 1.82
N PRO A 34 5.57 2.23 1.96
CA PRO A 34 4.91 1.94 3.22
C PRO A 34 5.87 1.33 4.24
N SER A 35 7.10 0.95 3.88
CA SER A 35 8.09 0.50 4.86
C SER A 35 8.74 1.64 5.64
N THR A 36 8.64 2.89 5.16
CA THR A 36 9.18 4.06 5.88
C THR A 36 8.21 4.66 6.90
N ASP A 37 6.92 4.43 6.69
CA ASP A 37 5.83 4.89 7.58
C ASP A 37 5.50 3.85 8.68
N PHE A 38 6.00 2.62 8.56
CA PHE A 38 5.88 1.52 9.55
C PHE A 38 7.09 1.45 10.48
#